data_AF-A0A917NHH8-F1
#
_entry.id   AF-A0A917NHH8-F1
#
_cell.length_a   1.000
_cell.length_b   1.000
_cell.length_c   1.000
_cell.angle_alpha   90.00
_cell.angle_beta   90.00
_cell.angle_gamma   90.00
#
_symmetry.space_group_name_H-M   'P 1'
#
loop_
_entity.id
_entity.type
_entity.pdbx_description
1 polymer ?
#
loop_
_entity_poly.entity_id
_entity_poly.type
_entity_poly.pdbx_seq_one_letter_code
_entity_poly.pdbx_strand_id
1 'polypeptide(L)'
;MYTFFDEPGLLPGFADLNRPRAIAAGLDPFQYDQVTAGLTAIREWPTAFVRAGQDYVARAEQAEAHGRSASAAEAYRAAALWLHFATVLPNRTSTRTPPLPRPRPTRSAEPSRPPSSSPSPTSPASCAVRRPSARPSSCSSRA
;
A
#
# COMPACT_ATOMS: atom_id res chain seq x y z
N MET A 1 22.73 6.82 -25.25
CA MET A 1 21.57 5.90 -25.22
C MET A 1 20.38 6.73 -24.76
N TYR A 2 19.47 7.06 -25.67
CA TYR A 2 18.30 7.91 -25.37
C TYR A 2 17.17 7.00 -24.92
N THR A 3 16.62 7.20 -23.73
CA THR A 3 15.44 6.44 -23.29
C THR A 3 14.19 7.30 -23.48
N PHE A 4 13.02 6.66 -23.66
CA PHE A 4 11.74 7.36 -23.76
C PHE A 4 11.53 8.38 -22.62
N PHE A 5 12.06 8.08 -21.43
CA PHE A 5 11.96 8.94 -20.25
C PHE A 5 12.80 10.22 -20.32
N ASP A 6 13.67 10.38 -21.32
CA ASP A 6 14.51 11.56 -21.52
C ASP A 6 13.98 12.46 -22.66
N GLU A 7 12.78 12.20 -23.17
CA GLU A 7 12.15 12.99 -24.24
C GLU A 7 11.78 14.42 -23.77
N PRO A 8 12.18 15.47 -24.50
CA PRO A 8 11.92 16.85 -24.13
C PRO A 8 10.44 17.17 -24.34
N GLY A 9 9.74 17.47 -23.25
CA GLY A 9 8.30 17.74 -23.28
C GLY A 9 7.47 16.65 -22.59
N LEU A 10 8.01 15.44 -22.46
CA LEU A 10 7.37 14.36 -21.71
C LEU A 10 7.07 14.75 -20.26
N LEU A 11 8.04 15.35 -19.54
CA LEU A 11 7.84 15.76 -18.16
C LEU A 11 6.74 16.82 -18.00
N PRO A 12 6.80 18.00 -18.66
CA PRO A 12 5.75 19.02 -18.50
C PRO A 12 4.38 18.50 -18.96
N GLY A 13 4.30 17.79 -20.09
CA GLY A 13 3.04 17.19 -20.54
C GLY A 13 2.48 16.15 -19.57
N PHE A 14 3.34 15.34 -18.98
CA PHE A 14 2.93 14.37 -17.96
C PHE A 14 2.45 15.05 -16.66
N ALA A 15 3.15 16.09 -16.22
CA ALA A 15 2.75 16.87 -15.05
C ALA A 15 1.39 17.56 -15.28
N ASP A 16 1.18 18.16 -16.44
CA ASP A 16 -0.09 18.83 -16.78
C ASP A 16 -1.26 17.84 -16.85
N LEU A 17 -1.05 16.66 -17.44
CA LEU A 17 -2.08 15.62 -17.54
C LEU A 17 -2.50 15.06 -16.18
N ASN A 18 -1.57 14.99 -15.21
CA ASN A 18 -1.88 14.48 -13.87
C ASN A 18 -2.40 15.55 -12.92
N ARG A 19 -2.16 16.84 -13.20
CA ARG A 19 -2.53 17.96 -12.32
C ARG A 19 -4.01 17.96 -11.92
N PRO A 20 -4.99 17.82 -12.83
CA PRO A 20 -6.40 17.80 -12.44
C PRO A 20 -6.74 16.63 -11.51
N ARG A 21 -6.11 15.46 -11.71
CA ARG A 21 -6.32 14.26 -10.88
C ARG A 21 -5.73 14.45 -9.49
N ALA A 22 -4.53 15.02 -9.40
CA ALA A 22 -3.89 15.35 -8.14
C ALA A 22 -4.75 16.31 -7.30
N ILE A 23 -5.23 17.39 -7.93
CA ILE A 23 -6.07 18.38 -7.25
C ILE A 23 -7.43 17.77 -6.85
N ALA A 24 -8.06 17.00 -7.74
CA ALA A 24 -9.33 16.33 -7.43
C ALA A 24 -9.19 15.30 -6.28
N ALA A 25 -8.02 14.68 -6.12
CA ALA A 25 -7.73 13.79 -4.99
C ALA A 25 -7.49 14.54 -3.67
N GLY A 26 -7.28 15.86 -3.71
CA GLY A 26 -7.07 16.73 -2.56
C GLY A 26 -5.62 17.13 -2.33
N LEU A 27 -4.72 16.96 -3.31
CA LEU A 27 -3.41 17.61 -3.25
C LEU A 27 -3.56 19.12 -3.45
N ASP A 28 -2.79 19.87 -2.68
CA ASP A 28 -2.73 21.32 -2.81
C ASP A 28 -2.14 21.71 -4.17
N PRO A 29 -2.83 22.55 -4.97
CA PRO A 29 -2.36 22.93 -6.31
C PRO A 29 -0.99 23.61 -6.28
N PHE A 30 -0.74 24.48 -5.30
CA PHE A 30 0.51 25.22 -5.21
C PHE A 30 1.69 24.29 -4.90
N GLN A 31 1.53 23.34 -3.99
CA GLN A 31 2.57 22.36 -3.71
C GLN A 31 2.81 21.40 -4.87
N TYR A 32 1.76 20.99 -5.59
CA TYR A 32 1.92 20.20 -6.80
C TYR A 32 2.76 20.95 -7.83
N ASP A 33 2.44 22.21 -8.08
CA ASP A 33 3.16 23.06 -9.03
C ASP A 33 4.62 23.25 -8.59
N GLN A 34 4.87 23.48 -7.29
CA GLN A 34 6.22 23.61 -6.74
C GLN A 34 7.06 22.33 -6.89
N VAL A 35 6.48 21.17 -6.56
CA VAL A 35 7.18 19.87 -6.65
C VAL A 35 7.49 19.54 -8.12
N THR A 36 6.53 19.77 -9.03
CA THR A 36 6.70 19.43 -10.44
C THR A 36 7.59 20.42 -11.20
N ALA A 37 7.57 21.71 -10.87
CA ALA A 37 8.48 22.72 -11.43
C ALA A 37 9.96 22.46 -11.08
N GLY A 38 10.23 21.77 -9.96
CA GLY A 38 11.59 21.39 -9.55
C GLY A 38 12.15 20.15 -10.25
N LEU A 39 11.37 19.47 -11.09
CA LEU A 39 11.81 18.26 -11.78
C LEU A 39 12.59 18.62 -13.06
N THR A 40 13.72 17.94 -13.27
CA THR A 40 14.49 18.05 -14.52
C THR A 40 14.27 16.86 -15.45
N ALA A 41 13.76 15.76 -14.92
CA ALA A 41 13.41 14.57 -15.69
C ALA A 41 12.26 13.78 -15.06
N ILE A 42 11.47 13.09 -15.88
CA ILE A 42 10.31 12.30 -15.43
C ILE A 42 10.71 11.16 -14.46
N ARG A 43 11.94 10.65 -14.57
CA ARG A 43 12.48 9.62 -13.65
C ARG A 43 12.61 10.11 -12.20
N GLU A 44 12.64 11.42 -11.98
CA GLU A 44 12.76 12.03 -10.64
C GLU A 44 11.41 12.08 -9.93
N TRP A 45 10.31 11.93 -10.66
CA TRP A 45 8.95 12.01 -10.15
C TRP A 45 8.70 11.10 -8.94
N PRO A 46 8.99 9.78 -8.96
CA PRO A 46 8.72 8.94 -7.78
C PRO A 46 9.49 9.43 -6.55
N THR A 47 10.76 9.82 -6.72
CA THR A 47 11.60 10.28 -5.61
C THR A 47 11.12 11.61 -5.05
N ALA A 48 10.74 12.57 -5.89
CA ALA A 48 10.24 13.87 -5.45
C ALA A 48 8.91 13.75 -4.68
N PHE A 49 7.98 12.93 -5.20
CA PHE A 49 6.70 12.69 -4.54
C PHE A 49 6.86 11.89 -3.24
N VAL A 50 7.80 10.93 -3.17
CA VAL A 50 8.14 10.25 -1.92
C VAL A 50 8.68 11.23 -0.89
N ARG A 51 9.60 12.13 -1.27
CA ARG A 51 10.15 13.15 -0.36
C ARG A 51 9.04 14.04 0.20
N ALA A 52 8.17 14.57 -0.66
CA ALA A 52 7.02 15.37 -0.22
C ALA A 52 6.11 14.58 0.74
N GLY A 53 5.85 13.30 0.46
CA GLY A 53 5.08 12.43 1.35
C GLY A 53 5.75 12.23 2.70
N GLN A 54 7.07 12.04 2.74
CA GLN A 54 7.85 11.88 3.97
C GLN A 54 7.85 13.15 4.83
N ASP A 55 7.91 14.34 4.21
CA ASP A 55 7.79 15.60 4.94
C ASP A 55 6.44 15.71 5.67
N TYR A 56 5.36 15.22 5.03
CA TYR A 56 4.05 15.16 5.66
C TYR A 56 3.94 14.11 6.76
N VAL A 57 4.62 12.96 6.64
CA VAL A 57 4.73 11.98 7.74
C VAL A 57 5.41 12.63 8.94
N ALA A 58 6.55 13.30 8.74
CA ALA A 58 7.26 13.97 9.82
C ALA A 58 6.39 15.04 10.51
N ARG A 59 5.62 15.82 9.73
CA ARG A 59 4.65 16.79 10.28
C ARG A 59 3.52 16.11 11.06
N ALA A 60 3.05 14.97 10.59
CA ALA A 60 2.00 14.19 11.25
C ALA A 60 2.48 13.66 12.61
N GLU A 61 3.65 13.02 12.62
CA GLU A 61 4.31 12.51 13.83
C GLU A 61 4.58 13.63 14.83
N GLN A 62 5.04 14.79 14.36
CA GLN A 62 5.21 15.97 15.21
C GLN A 62 3.87 16.45 15.78
N ALA A 63 2.81 16.55 14.98
CA ALA A 63 1.49 16.96 15.48
C ALA A 63 0.94 15.98 16.52
N GLU A 64 1.10 14.68 16.28
CA GLU A 64 0.70 13.60 17.18
C GLU A 64 1.45 13.67 18.51
N ALA A 65 2.77 13.87 18.49
CA ALA A 65 3.57 14.07 19.69
C ALA A 65 3.14 15.27 20.55
N HIS A 66 2.47 16.26 19.95
CA HIS A 66 1.92 17.43 20.64
C HIS A 66 0.43 17.29 20.97
N GLY A 67 -0.16 16.10 20.83
CA GLY A 67 -1.57 15.85 21.13
C GLY A 67 -2.56 16.49 20.14
N ARG A 68 -2.11 16.90 18.95
CA ARG A 68 -2.94 17.54 17.91
C ARG A 68 -3.45 16.51 16.91
N SER A 69 -4.32 15.61 17.36
CA SER A 69 -4.77 14.44 16.57
C SER A 69 -5.44 14.80 15.24
N ALA A 70 -6.22 15.89 15.17
CA ALA A 70 -6.85 16.32 13.92
C ALA A 70 -5.80 16.74 12.87
N SER A 71 -4.83 17.57 13.28
CA SER A 71 -3.72 17.99 12.40
C SER A 71 -2.83 16.81 11.99
N ALA A 72 -2.61 15.84 12.88
CA ALA A 72 -1.87 14.62 12.55
C ALA A 72 -2.60 13.82 11.47
N ALA A 73 -3.91 13.61 11.61
CA ALA A 73 -4.72 12.88 10.63
C ALA A 73 -4.73 13.57 9.25
N GLU A 74 -4.85 14.90 9.22
CA GLU A 74 -4.75 15.69 7.98
C GLU A 74 -3.39 15.52 7.30
N ALA A 75 -2.30 15.59 8.08
CA ALA A 75 -0.95 15.42 7.57
C ALA A 75 -0.70 13.98 7.07
N TYR A 76 -1.19 12.95 7.76
CA TYR A 76 -1.12 11.57 7.27
C TYR A 76 -1.92 11.35 5.99
N ARG A 77 -3.10 11.97 5.86
CA ARG A 77 -3.88 11.94 4.62
C ARG A 77 -3.10 12.57 3.47
N ALA A 78 -2.48 13.72 3.69
CA ALA A 78 -1.64 14.37 2.69
C ALA A 78 -0.43 13.48 2.31
N ALA A 79 0.24 12.87 3.29
CA ALA A 79 1.32 11.92 3.05
C ALA A 79 0.89 10.76 2.16
N ALA A 80 -0.26 10.14 2.45
CA ALA A 80 -0.78 9.03 1.68
C ALA A 80 -1.07 9.41 0.22
N LEU A 81 -1.59 10.63 -0.03
CA LEU A 81 -1.81 11.14 -1.38
C LEU A 81 -0.49 11.31 -2.14
N TRP A 82 0.52 11.95 -1.54
CA TRP A 82 1.84 12.10 -2.16
C TRP A 82 2.48 10.75 -2.50
N LEU A 83 2.43 9.80 -1.57
CA LEU A 83 2.96 8.46 -1.77
C LEU A 83 2.19 7.66 -2.83
N HIS A 84 0.88 7.87 -2.94
CA HIS A 84 0.09 7.30 -4.03
C HIS A 84 0.55 7.85 -5.39
N PHE A 85 0.69 9.17 -5.54
CA PHE A 85 1.12 9.78 -6.79
C PHE A 85 2.57 9.45 -7.17
N ALA A 86 3.42 9.07 -6.20
CA ALA A 86 4.75 8.54 -6.48
C ALA A 86 4.74 7.22 -7.28
N THR A 87 3.63 6.47 -7.24
CA THR A 87 3.48 5.17 -7.93
C THR A 87 2.90 5.26 -9.35
N VAL A 88 2.52 6.46 -9.80
CA VAL A 88 1.87 6.66 -11.11
C VAL A 88 2.78 6.31 -12.28
N LEU A 89 4.10 6.44 -12.11
CA LEU A 89 5.07 5.93 -13.06
C LEU A 89 5.54 4.53 -12.66
N PRO A 90 5.89 3.67 -13.65
CA PRO A 90 6.59 2.43 -13.37
C PRO A 90 7.91 2.77 -12.66
N ASN A 91 7.92 2.60 -11.34
CA ASN A 91 9.17 2.67 -10.60
C ASN A 91 10.02 1.48 -11.05
N ARG A 92 11.27 1.73 -11.44
CA ARG A 92 12.26 0.65 -11.36
C ARG A 92 12.34 0.35 -9.88
N THR A 93 11.71 -0.73 -9.44
CA THR A 93 11.67 -1.20 -8.05
C THR A 93 12.94 -0.74 -7.33
N SER A 94 12.82 0.33 -6.54
CA SER A 94 13.85 0.67 -5.59
C SER A 94 13.98 -0.58 -4.74
N THR A 95 15.17 -1.16 -4.67
CA THR A 95 15.43 -2.42 -3.99
C THR A 95 14.80 -2.37 -2.61
N ARG A 96 13.58 -2.93 -2.49
CA ARG A 96 12.95 -3.16 -1.21
C ARG A 96 13.87 -4.16 -0.55
N THR A 97 14.57 -3.75 0.51
CA THR A 97 15.33 -4.67 1.34
C THR A 97 14.43 -5.87 1.61
N PRO A 98 14.79 -7.08 1.15
CA PRO A 98 13.95 -8.24 1.36
C PRO A 98 13.75 -8.38 2.87
N PRO A 99 12.51 -8.65 3.34
CA PRO A 99 12.27 -8.84 4.76
C PRO A 99 13.24 -9.90 5.26
N LEU A 100 13.87 -9.65 6.42
CA LEU A 100 14.77 -10.62 7.05
C LEU A 100 14.08 -11.99 7.07
N PRO A 101 14.80 -13.08 6.75
CA PRO A 101 14.21 -14.41 6.79
C PRO A 101 13.60 -14.62 8.17
N ARG A 102 12.30 -14.92 8.22
CA ARG A 102 11.65 -15.26 9.50
C ARG A 102 12.44 -16.42 10.11
N PRO A 103 12.77 -16.37 11.42
CA PRO A 103 13.42 -17.50 12.06
C PRO A 103 12.55 -18.73 11.82
N ARG A 104 13.14 -19.76 11.22
CA ARG A 104 12.50 -21.05 11.04
C ARG A 104 12.05 -21.50 12.44
N PRO A 105 10.78 -21.89 12.67
CA PRO A 105 10.44 -22.51 13.93
C PRO A 105 11.36 -23.70 14.08
N THR A 106 12.28 -23.65 15.05
CA THR A 106 13.02 -24.81 15.48
C THR A 106 11.96 -25.84 15.83
N ARG A 107 11.95 -26.97 15.13
CA ARG A 107 11.13 -28.13 15.47
C ARG A 107 11.49 -28.48 16.91
N SER A 108 10.72 -27.95 17.86
CA SER A 108 10.83 -28.32 19.26
C SER A 108 10.74 -29.83 19.31
N ALA A 109 11.72 -30.41 20.01
CA ALA A 109 11.85 -31.84 20.21
C ALA A 109 10.48 -32.47 20.45
N GLU A 110 10.09 -33.34 19.52
CA GLU A 110 8.91 -34.17 19.63
C GLU A 110 9.10 -35.04 20.88
N PRO A 111 8.23 -34.96 21.90
CA PRO A 111 8.34 -35.84 23.05
C PRO A 111 8.12 -37.27 22.55
N SER A 112 9.08 -38.14 22.85
CA SER A 112 9.11 -39.54 22.44
C SER A 112 7.80 -40.23 22.82
N ARG A 113 7.03 -40.61 21.79
CA ARG A 113 5.82 -41.41 21.92
C ARG A 113 6.21 -42.82 22.40
N PRO A 114 5.65 -43.37 23.48
CA PRO A 114 5.89 -44.76 23.87
C PRO A 114 5.27 -45.73 22.84
N PRO A 115 5.78 -46.97 22.74
CA PRO A 115 5.39 -47.91 21.70
C PRO A 115 3.92 -48.30 21.81
N SER A 116 3.21 -48.11 20.70
CA SER A 116 1.82 -48.49 20.49
C SER A 116 1.68 -50.01 20.33
N SER A 117 0.96 -50.65 21.24
CA SER A 117 0.36 -51.97 21.00
C SER A 117 -0.61 -51.88 19.81
N SER A 118 -0.50 -52.81 18.87
CA SER A 118 -1.43 -53.01 17.75
C SER A 118 -2.42 -54.15 18.08
N PRO A 119 -3.38 -54.48 17.20
CA PRO A 119 -4.57 -53.69 16.85
C PRO A 119 -5.86 -54.51 17.05
N SER A 120 -7.03 -53.88 16.95
CA SER A 120 -8.25 -54.60 16.56
C SER A 120 -9.18 -53.70 15.73
N PRO A 121 -9.81 -54.24 14.67
CA PRO A 121 -10.52 -53.47 13.66
C PRO A 121 -12.05 -53.41 13.93
N THR A 122 -12.75 -52.79 12.98
CA THR A 122 -14.20 -52.81 12.70
C THR A 122 -15.03 -51.70 13.36
N SER A 123 -15.36 -50.63 12.60
CA SER A 123 -16.63 -50.57 11.83
C SER A 123 -16.89 -49.12 11.32
N PRO A 124 -17.53 -48.92 10.15
CA PRO A 124 -17.77 -47.61 9.55
C PRO A 124 -19.20 -47.08 9.77
N ALA A 125 -19.33 -45.77 9.98
CA ALA A 125 -20.55 -45.00 9.71
C ALA A 125 -20.13 -43.52 9.59
N SER A 126 -20.15 -42.93 8.39
CA SER A 126 -21.34 -42.32 7.76
C SER A 126 -21.88 -41.15 8.57
N CYS A 127 -21.59 -39.93 8.11
CA CYS A 127 -22.55 -38.82 8.15
C CYS A 127 -22.04 -37.66 7.27
N ALA A 128 -22.60 -37.57 6.07
CA ALA A 128 -22.61 -36.37 5.26
C ALA A 128 -23.73 -35.45 5.77
N VAL A 129 -23.46 -34.16 6.02
CA VAL A 129 -24.52 -33.14 6.03
C VAL A 129 -24.06 -31.87 5.32
N ARG A 130 -24.96 -31.47 4.41
CA ARG A 130 -24.96 -30.38 3.44
C ARG A 130 -24.79 -28.98 4.05
N ARG A 131 -24.14 -28.09 3.30
CA ARG A 131 -24.29 -26.63 3.40
C ARG A 131 -25.45 -26.16 2.52
N PRO A 132 -26.40 -25.35 3.02
CA PRO A 132 -27.31 -24.60 2.16
C PRO A 132 -26.74 -23.23 1.77
N SER A 133 -26.98 -22.88 0.51
CA SER A 133 -26.80 -21.57 -0.12
C SER A 133 -28.06 -20.72 0.10
N ALA A 134 -27.91 -19.42 0.40
CA ALA A 134 -28.97 -18.44 0.14
C ALA A 134 -28.39 -17.02 -0.06
N ARG A 135 -28.96 -16.35 -1.07
CA ARG A 135 -28.67 -15.04 -1.65
C ARG A 135 -29.10 -13.87 -0.74
N PRO A 136 -28.57 -12.65 -0.93
CA PRO A 136 -29.21 -11.44 -0.43
C PRO A 136 -30.33 -10.95 -1.38
N SER A 137 -31.51 -10.74 -0.81
CA SER A 137 -32.66 -10.07 -1.43
C SER A 137 -32.56 -8.54 -1.30
N SER A 138 -33.11 -7.87 -2.30
CA SER A 138 -33.20 -6.43 -2.53
C SER A 138 -34.32 -5.71 -1.77
N CYS A 139 -34.32 -4.37 -1.91
CA CYS A 139 -35.36 -3.36 -1.63
C CYS A 139 -35.44 -2.76 -0.21
N SER A 140 -35.23 -1.45 -0.10
CA SER A 140 -36.34 -0.48 -0.24
C SER A 140 -35.90 0.98 -0.17
N SER A 141 -36.58 1.77 -1.01
CA SER A 141 -36.58 3.22 -1.13
C SER A 141 -36.93 3.96 0.17
N ARG A 142 -36.37 5.16 0.32
CA ARG A 142 -37.03 6.32 0.95
C ARG A 142 -36.34 7.62 0.54
N ALA A 143 -37.01 8.38 -0.32
CA ALA A 143 -37.16 9.84 -0.37
C ALA A 143 -37.51 10.24 -1.80
#